data_AF-A0AAV3SBR4-F1
#
_entry.id   AF-A0AAV3SBR4-F1
#
_cell.length_a   1.000
_cell.length_b   1.000
_cell.length_c   1.000
_cell.angle_alpha   90.00
_cell.angle_beta   90.00
_cell.angle_gamma   90.00
#
_symmetry.space_group_name_H-M   'P 1'
#
loop_
_entity.id
_entity.type
_entity.pdbx_description
1 polymer ?
#
loop_
_entity_poly.entity_id
_entity_poly.type
_entity_poly.pdbx_seq_one_letter_code
_entity_poly.pdbx_strand_id
1 'polypeptide(L)'
;MSDSKASRQTKYKIPDDHVWADEQVQESENRPPVAEVGSHSVEILHRDRDRTSSEGDIRYRYVFENGEAIGILQSHRLAESNQFNPMGAAAPCEVPAVVKDMLAHEMRTDHWTEVVDIERAQQFAEVDGR
;
A
#
# COMPACT_ATOMS: atom_id res chain seq x y z
N MET A 1 -61.45 9.22 40.90
CA MET A 1 -60.84 8.80 39.63
C MET A 1 -59.36 8.63 39.87
N SER A 2 -58.85 7.45 39.55
CA SER A 2 -57.48 6.99 39.75
C SER A 2 -56.51 7.74 38.84
N ASP A 3 -55.29 8.00 39.31
CA ASP A 3 -54.13 7.98 38.42
C ASP A 3 -52.89 7.48 39.19
N SER A 4 -52.62 6.20 38.97
CA SER A 4 -51.44 5.49 39.41
C SER A 4 -50.22 6.02 38.66
N LYS A 5 -49.34 6.78 39.33
CA LYS A 5 -48.01 7.09 38.78
C LYS A 5 -47.15 5.84 38.83
N ALA A 6 -46.91 5.26 37.66
CA ALA A 6 -46.05 4.11 37.44
C ALA A 6 -44.66 4.33 38.05
N SER A 7 -44.27 3.38 38.90
CA SER A 7 -42.90 3.22 39.41
C SER A 7 -41.94 3.06 38.24
N ARG A 8 -40.99 3.98 38.08
CA ARG A 8 -39.89 3.84 37.13
C ARG A 8 -38.93 2.77 37.68
N GLN A 9 -39.19 1.51 37.35
CA GLN A 9 -38.19 0.45 37.53
C GLN A 9 -37.04 0.70 36.56
N THR A 10 -35.90 1.15 37.09
CA THR A 10 -34.62 1.15 36.36
C THR A 10 -34.27 -0.30 36.04
N LYS A 11 -34.29 -0.64 34.75
CA LYS A 11 -34.12 -2.01 34.24
C LYS A 11 -32.71 -2.58 34.45
N TYR A 12 -31.77 -1.76 34.92
CA TYR A 12 -30.37 -2.11 35.12
C TYR A 12 -29.91 -1.60 36.48
N LYS A 13 -29.42 -2.53 37.32
CA LYS A 13 -28.64 -2.23 38.53
C LYS A 13 -27.19 -2.51 38.20
N ILE A 14 -26.35 -1.49 38.26
CA ILE A 14 -24.90 -1.67 38.29
C ILE A 14 -24.58 -2.00 39.75
N PRO A 15 -23.97 -3.15 40.06
CA PRO A 15 -23.62 -3.47 41.42
C PRO A 15 -22.49 -2.55 41.91
N ASP A 16 -22.47 -2.25 43.20
CA ASP A 16 -21.53 -1.25 43.78
C ASP A 16 -20.06 -1.70 43.72
N ASP A 17 -19.81 -2.97 43.39
CA ASP A 17 -18.50 -3.57 43.16
C ASP A 17 -18.12 -3.64 41.68
N HIS A 18 -18.84 -2.91 40.81
CA HIS A 18 -18.52 -2.84 39.40
C HIS A 18 -17.20 -2.10 39.18
N VAL A 19 -16.15 -2.87 38.85
CA VAL A 19 -14.85 -2.36 38.44
C VAL A 19 -14.96 -1.83 37.01
N TRP A 20 -14.81 -0.52 36.84
CA TRP A 20 -14.82 0.10 35.53
C TRP A 20 -13.51 -0.20 34.78
N ALA A 21 -13.52 -0.16 33.45
CA ALA A 21 -12.36 -0.57 32.63
C ALA A 21 -11.09 0.27 32.89
N ASP A 22 -11.24 1.47 33.44
CA ASP A 22 -10.19 2.38 33.91
C ASP A 22 -9.56 1.97 35.26
N GLU A 23 -10.21 1.08 36.02
CA GLU A 23 -9.69 0.53 37.29
C GLU A 23 -8.98 -0.83 37.10
N GLN A 24 -9.10 -1.44 35.91
CA GLN A 24 -8.25 -2.58 35.55
C GLN A 24 -6.83 -2.06 35.28
N VAL A 25 -5.82 -2.81 35.75
CA VAL A 25 -4.41 -2.54 35.50
C VAL A 25 -4.24 -2.19 34.02
N GLN A 26 -3.95 -0.92 33.75
CA GLN A 26 -3.70 -0.43 32.40
C GLN A 26 -2.67 -1.35 31.75
N GLU A 27 -3.10 -2.16 30.78
CA GLU A 27 -2.16 -2.72 29.82
C GLU A 27 -1.40 -1.53 29.27
N SER A 28 -0.08 -1.53 29.43
CA SER A 28 0.76 -0.37 29.19
C SER A 28 0.53 0.16 27.78
N GLU A 29 -0.17 1.29 27.66
CA GLU A 29 -0.39 2.06 26.41
C GLU A 29 0.94 2.60 25.84
N ASN A 30 2.07 2.34 26.49
CA ASN A 30 3.40 2.82 26.15
C ASN A 30 4.14 1.97 25.11
N ARG A 31 3.47 1.01 24.45
CA ARG A 31 4.06 0.37 23.27
C ARG A 31 3.71 1.22 22.05
N PRO A 32 4.70 1.77 21.32
CA PRO A 32 4.40 2.45 20.06
C PRO A 32 3.63 1.48 19.16
N PRO A 33 2.63 1.94 18.39
CA PRO A 33 1.96 1.08 17.43
C PRO A 33 3.01 0.52 16.46
N VAL A 34 3.23 -0.80 16.53
CA VAL A 34 4.12 -1.51 15.60
C VAL A 34 3.22 -2.02 14.48
N ALA A 35 3.24 -1.36 13.33
CA ALA A 35 2.62 -1.86 12.12
C ALA A 35 3.63 -2.78 11.40
N GLU A 36 3.28 -4.04 11.22
CA GLU A 36 4.02 -4.95 10.36
C GLU A 36 3.57 -4.71 8.91
N VAL A 37 4.49 -4.24 8.06
CA VAL A 37 4.21 -4.02 6.64
C VAL A 37 4.33 -5.37 5.93
N GLY A 38 3.19 -6.03 5.69
CA GLY A 38 3.15 -7.32 4.99
C GLY A 38 3.55 -7.21 3.51
N SER A 39 3.14 -6.13 2.84
CA SER A 39 3.54 -5.83 1.46
C SER A 39 3.50 -4.32 1.20
N HIS A 40 4.35 -3.87 0.28
CA HIS A 40 4.30 -2.49 -0.21
C HIS A 40 4.66 -2.46 -1.70
N SER A 41 4.30 -1.36 -2.36
CA SER A 41 4.63 -1.14 -3.76
C SER A 41 5.06 0.29 -3.98
N VAL A 42 6.09 0.48 -4.82
CA VAL A 42 6.54 1.81 -5.25
C VAL A 42 6.06 2.04 -6.68
N GLU A 43 5.43 3.19 -6.94
CA GLU A 43 4.95 3.57 -8.27
C GLU A 43 5.77 4.72 -8.84
N ILE A 44 6.28 4.53 -10.05
CA ILE A 44 7.02 5.55 -10.79
C ILE A 44 6.29 5.82 -12.10
N LEU A 45 5.91 7.08 -12.30
CA LEU A 45 5.26 7.52 -13.53
C LEU A 45 6.31 8.07 -14.50
N HIS A 46 6.53 7.36 -15.60
CA HIS A 46 7.29 7.83 -16.73
C HIS A 46 6.38 8.62 -17.67
N ARG A 47 6.63 9.93 -17.76
CA ARG A 47 5.90 10.81 -18.69
C ARG A 47 6.74 11.02 -19.93
N ASP A 48 6.15 10.78 -21.09
CA ASP A 48 6.80 11.16 -22.34
C ASP A 48 6.92 12.69 -22.39
N ARG A 49 8.10 13.19 -22.76
CA ARG A 49 8.39 14.63 -22.73
C ARG A 49 7.67 15.38 -23.84
N ASP A 50 7.26 14.68 -24.90
CA ASP A 50 6.48 15.27 -25.99
C ASP A 50 5.00 15.32 -25.59
N ARG A 51 4.61 16.45 -24.98
CA ARG A 51 3.31 16.71 -24.34
C ARG A 51 2.09 16.68 -25.30
N THR A 52 2.25 16.22 -26.53
CA THR A 52 1.17 16.19 -27.54
C THR A 52 0.22 15.01 -27.38
N SER A 53 0.57 13.96 -26.63
CA SER A 53 -0.39 12.94 -26.23
C SER A 53 -0.15 12.46 -24.78
N SER A 54 -1.20 12.44 -23.97
CA SER A 54 -1.19 11.77 -22.66
C SER A 54 -1.26 10.24 -22.79
N GLU A 55 -1.43 9.74 -24.02
CA GLU A 55 -1.45 8.32 -24.37
C GLU A 55 -0.07 7.64 -24.21
N GLY A 56 1.00 8.40 -23.94
CA GLY A 56 2.36 7.89 -23.74
C GLY A 56 2.82 7.75 -22.28
N ASP A 57 1.99 8.13 -21.28
CA ASP A 57 2.36 8.01 -19.87
C ASP A 57 2.38 6.53 -19.45
N ILE A 58 3.55 6.01 -19.06
CA ILE A 58 3.72 4.64 -18.56
C ILE A 58 3.99 4.69 -17.06
N ARG A 59 3.21 3.93 -16.30
CA ARG A 59 3.43 3.73 -14.87
C ARG A 59 4.08 2.37 -14.64
N TYR A 60 5.18 2.39 -13.90
CA TYR A 60 5.87 1.21 -13.40
C TYR A 60 5.58 1.05 -11.92
N ARG A 61 5.07 -0.12 -11.52
CA ARG A 61 4.82 -0.48 -10.11
C ARG A 61 5.74 -1.61 -9.71
N TYR A 62 6.63 -1.34 -8.77
CA TYR A 62 7.53 -2.33 -8.18
C TYR A 62 6.83 -3.04 -7.02
N VAL A 63 6.80 -4.36 -7.05
CA VAL A 63 6.16 -5.22 -6.04
C VAL A 63 7.23 -5.69 -5.08
N PHE A 64 7.11 -5.33 -3.79
CA PHE A 64 8.14 -5.66 -2.80
C PHE A 64 7.74 -6.82 -1.89
N GLU A 65 8.70 -7.68 -1.61
CA GLU A 65 8.67 -8.70 -0.56
C GLU A 65 9.97 -8.64 0.23
N ASN A 66 9.90 -8.64 1.56
CA ASN A 66 11.07 -8.61 2.46
C ASN A 66 12.06 -7.46 2.20
N GLY A 67 11.58 -6.33 1.67
CA GLY A 67 12.41 -5.15 1.39
C GLY A 67 13.04 -5.13 -0.01
N GLU A 68 12.81 -6.16 -0.82
CA GLU A 68 13.31 -6.24 -2.20
C GLU A 68 12.14 -6.26 -3.19
N ALA A 69 12.28 -5.56 -4.30
CA ALA A 69 11.33 -5.61 -5.40
C ALA A 69 11.55 -6.92 -6.17
N ILE A 70 10.50 -7.73 -6.22
CA ILE A 70 10.50 -9.07 -6.83
C ILE A 70 9.79 -9.09 -8.18
N GLY A 71 9.21 -7.97 -8.60
CA GLY A 71 8.39 -7.87 -9.80
C GLY A 71 8.14 -6.43 -10.18
N ILE A 72 7.89 -6.20 -11.47
CA ILE A 72 7.66 -4.88 -12.03
C ILE A 72 6.43 -4.97 -12.93
N LEU A 73 5.38 -4.24 -12.60
CA LEU A 73 4.16 -4.16 -13.41
C LEU A 73 4.17 -2.86 -14.20
N GLN A 74 3.81 -2.93 -15.48
CA GLN A 74 3.64 -1.76 -16.35
C GLN A 74 2.17 -1.51 -16.65
N SER A 75 1.79 -0.25 -16.75
CA SER A 75 0.44 0.17 -17.15
C SER A 75 0.53 1.46 -17.95
N HIS A 76 -0.22 1.57 -19.04
CA HIS A 76 -0.36 2.85 -19.75
C HIS A 76 -1.52 3.64 -19.16
N ARG A 77 -1.39 4.96 -19.18
CA ARG A 77 -2.49 5.85 -18.84
C ARG A 77 -3.54 5.85 -19.96
N LEU A 78 -4.81 5.80 -19.57
CA LEU A 78 -5.91 5.98 -20.51
C LEU A 78 -6.09 7.49 -20.78
N ALA A 79 -5.60 7.99 -21.92
CA ALA A 79 -5.82 9.33 -22.48
C ALA A 79 -6.18 10.44 -21.46
N GLU A 80 -7.37 11.03 -21.55
CA GLU A 80 -7.86 12.13 -20.70
C GLU A 80 -8.24 11.69 -19.26
N SER A 81 -8.02 10.43 -18.92
CA SER A 81 -8.37 9.85 -17.63
C SER A 81 -7.16 9.75 -16.69
N ASN A 82 -7.44 9.65 -15.39
CA ASN A 82 -6.45 9.24 -14.38
C ASN A 82 -6.42 7.72 -14.20
N GLN A 83 -7.15 6.98 -15.02
CA GLN A 83 -7.14 5.53 -15.02
C GLN A 83 -5.95 5.00 -15.82
N PHE A 84 -5.47 3.84 -15.40
CA PHE A 84 -4.36 3.14 -16.00
C PHE A 84 -4.80 1.72 -16.35
N ASN A 85 -4.49 1.30 -17.57
CA ASN A 85 -4.79 -0.03 -18.05
C ASN A 85 -3.54 -0.91 -17.91
N PRO A 86 -3.61 -2.06 -17.21
CA PRO A 86 -2.47 -2.95 -17.05
C PRO A 86 -1.96 -3.44 -18.40
N MET A 87 -0.64 -3.42 -18.58
CA MET A 87 0.06 -3.97 -19.73
C MET A 87 0.74 -5.30 -19.42
N GLY A 88 0.69 -5.73 -18.16
CA GLY A 88 1.38 -6.91 -17.65
C GLY A 88 2.68 -6.56 -16.92
N ALA A 89 3.45 -7.58 -16.61
CA ALA A 89 4.78 -7.42 -16.04
C ALA A 89 5.82 -6.95 -17.09
N ALA A 90 6.84 -6.26 -16.60
CA ALA A 90 8.00 -5.83 -17.38
C ALA A 90 9.26 -6.52 -16.85
N ALA A 91 10.09 -7.01 -17.75
CA ALA A 91 11.41 -7.49 -17.40
C ALA A 91 12.31 -6.31 -16.98
N PRO A 92 13.28 -6.50 -16.07
CA PRO A 92 14.17 -5.41 -15.66
C PRO A 92 14.92 -4.75 -16.82
N CYS A 93 15.19 -5.48 -17.92
CA CYS A 93 15.83 -4.92 -19.11
C CYS A 93 14.92 -3.99 -19.93
N GLU A 94 13.60 -4.13 -19.83
CA GLU A 94 12.59 -3.33 -20.54
C GLU A 94 12.31 -1.99 -19.84
N VAL A 95 12.66 -1.90 -18.56
CA VAL A 95 12.46 -0.67 -17.77
C VAL A 95 13.49 0.40 -18.17
N PRO A 96 13.04 1.61 -18.55
CA PRO A 96 13.92 2.71 -18.93
C PRO A 96 14.90 3.09 -17.81
N ALA A 97 16.12 3.50 -18.18
CA ALA A 97 17.16 3.92 -17.23
C ALA A 97 16.66 5.02 -16.27
N VAL A 98 15.94 6.02 -16.79
CA VAL A 98 15.38 7.09 -15.96
C VAL A 98 14.41 6.59 -14.88
N VAL A 99 13.65 5.52 -15.14
CA VAL A 99 12.72 4.94 -14.17
C VAL A 99 13.49 4.18 -13.09
N LYS A 100 14.59 3.50 -13.47
CA LYS A 100 15.51 2.85 -12.54
C LYS A 100 16.18 3.86 -11.62
N ASP A 101 16.67 4.96 -12.18
CA ASP A 101 17.30 6.04 -11.41
C ASP A 101 16.31 6.69 -10.44
N MET A 102 15.05 6.88 -10.87
CA MET A 102 13.98 7.37 -9.99
C MET A 102 13.68 6.39 -8.85
N LEU A 103 13.76 5.07 -9.09
CA LEU A 103 13.59 4.08 -8.02
C LEU A 103 14.72 4.18 -7.01
N ALA A 104 15.97 4.23 -7.48
CA ALA A 104 17.13 4.37 -6.60
C ALA A 104 17.00 5.63 -5.73
N HIS A 105 16.57 6.75 -6.33
CA HIS A 105 16.31 7.99 -5.62
C HIS A 105 15.20 7.85 -4.55
N GLU A 106 14.05 7.27 -4.92
CA GLU A 106 12.92 7.08 -4.01
C GLU A 106 13.30 6.18 -2.82
N MET A 107 14.06 5.12 -3.09
CA MET A 107 14.53 4.18 -2.09
C MET A 107 15.78 4.64 -1.33
N ARG A 108 16.34 5.81 -1.70
CA ARG A 108 17.56 6.39 -1.11
C ARG A 108 18.76 5.44 -1.18
N THR A 109 18.96 4.83 -2.34
CA THR A 109 20.07 3.92 -2.66
C THR A 109 20.93 4.48 -3.78
N ASP A 110 22.17 4.01 -3.89
CA ASP A 110 23.09 4.48 -4.93
C ASP A 110 22.74 3.86 -6.30
N HIS A 111 22.28 2.61 -6.29
CA HIS A 111 21.88 1.91 -7.51
C HIS A 111 20.59 1.09 -7.32
N TRP A 112 19.73 1.10 -8.35
CA TRP A 112 18.42 0.44 -8.31
C TRP A 112 18.50 -1.08 -8.06
N THR A 113 19.61 -1.72 -8.43
CA THR A 113 19.81 -3.16 -8.20
C THR A 113 20.06 -3.52 -6.73
N GLU A 114 20.26 -2.53 -5.85
CA GLU A 114 20.32 -2.77 -4.41
C GLU A 114 18.94 -3.05 -3.81
N VAL A 115 17.88 -2.68 -4.53
CA VAL A 115 16.48 -2.81 -4.08
C VAL A 115 15.65 -3.69 -4.99
N VAL A 116 16.18 -4.14 -6.13
CA VAL A 116 15.49 -5.05 -7.05
C VAL A 116 16.24 -6.36 -7.14
N ASP A 117 15.56 -7.45 -6.78
CA ASP A 117 16.01 -8.80 -7.10
C ASP A 117 15.80 -9.04 -8.60
N ILE A 118 16.88 -8.91 -9.37
CA ILE A 118 16.83 -8.99 -10.84
C ILE A 118 16.34 -10.37 -11.30
N GLU A 119 16.77 -11.45 -10.63
CA GLU A 119 16.41 -12.81 -11.04
C GLU A 119 14.92 -13.07 -10.80
N ARG A 120 14.42 -12.68 -9.62
CA ARG A 120 12.99 -12.82 -9.30
C ARG A 120 12.13 -11.90 -10.14
N ALA A 121 12.55 -10.66 -10.37
CA ALA A 121 11.82 -9.73 -11.24
C ALA A 121 11.77 -10.22 -12.69
N GLN A 122 12.84 -10.86 -13.18
CA GLN A 122 12.87 -11.50 -14.49
C GLN A 122 11.87 -12.67 -14.55
N GLN A 123 11.89 -13.55 -13.54
CA GLN A 123 10.94 -14.68 -13.45
C GLN A 123 9.49 -14.19 -13.35
N PHE A 124 9.24 -13.13 -12.60
CA PHE A 124 7.93 -12.52 -12.45
C PHE A 124 7.38 -12.07 -13.82
N ALA A 125 8.23 -11.46 -14.66
CA ALA A 125 7.85 -11.07 -16.01
C ALA A 125 7.52 -12.26 -16.91
N GLU A 126 8.25 -13.37 -16.79
CA GLU A 126 8.04 -14.58 -17.58
C GLU A 126 6.77 -15.36 -17.19
N VAL A 127 6.38 -15.28 -15.91
CA VAL A 127 5.17 -15.95 -15.40
C VAL A 127 3.90 -15.19 -15.79
N ASP A 128 3.91 -13.86 -15.71
CA ASP A 128 2.75 -13.01 -16.06
C ASP A 128 2.59 -12.85 -17.59
N GLY A 129 3.66 -13.05 -18.37
CA GLY A 129 3.63 -13.00 -19.84
C GLY A 129 3.07 -14.25 -20.55
N ARG A 130 2.53 -15.24 -19.81
CA ARG A 130 1.87 -16.46 -20.33
C ARG A 130 0.37 -16.42 -20.14
#